data_AF-A0A382T767-F1
#
_entry.id   AF-A0A382T767-F1
#
_cell.length_a   1.000
_cell.length_b   1.000
_cell.length_c   1.000
_cell.angle_alpha   90.00
_cell.angle_beta   90.00
_cell.angle_gamma   90.00
#
_symmetry.space_group_name_H-M   'P 1'
#
loop_
_entity.id
_entity.type
_entity.pdbx_description
1 polymer ?
#
loop_
_entity_poly.entity_id
_entity_poly.type
_entity_poly.pdbx_seq_one_letter_code
_entity_poly.pdbx_strand_id
1 'polypeptide(L)'
;MKKTLLILICLILSSSVVLADPKMELGLEIYNNKAQCGVCHTLQVSGSDGQIGPNLDQLKPTIPQIIAAVTNGIGVMQAWEGILSYEEIEAVAYYVFENTNK
;
A
#
# COMPACT_ATOMS: atom_id res chain seq x y z
N MET A 1 40.77 -41.25 16.77
CA MET A 1 40.80 -39.79 16.46
C MET A 1 39.55 -39.51 15.64
N LYS A 2 38.46 -39.13 16.32
CA LYS A 2 37.87 -37.78 16.31
C LYS A 2 37.29 -37.37 14.94
N LYS A 3 35.94 -37.37 14.90
CA LYS A 3 35.07 -36.29 14.43
C LYS A 3 35.41 -35.76 13.03
N THR A 4 34.59 -36.03 12.01
CA THR A 4 33.47 -35.13 11.71
C THR A 4 32.29 -35.88 11.09
N LEU A 5 31.43 -36.42 11.96
CA LEU A 5 30.00 -36.41 11.74
C LEU A 5 29.55 -34.99 12.06
N LEU A 6 29.33 -34.13 11.06
CA LEU A 6 28.60 -32.88 11.30
C LEU A 6 27.98 -32.36 10.00
N ILE A 7 26.70 -32.67 9.86
CA ILE A 7 25.67 -31.75 9.34
C ILE A 7 25.93 -31.33 7.89
N LEU A 8 25.44 -32.14 6.95
CA LEU A 8 25.00 -31.60 5.66
C LEU A 8 23.88 -30.62 5.99
N ILE A 9 24.24 -29.35 5.99
CA ILE A 9 23.37 -28.18 5.99
C ILE A 9 22.46 -28.31 4.77
N CYS A 10 21.36 -29.05 4.90
CA CYS A 10 20.19 -28.82 4.09
C CYS A 10 19.30 -27.91 4.92
N LEU A 11 19.52 -26.61 4.70
CA LEU A 11 18.60 -25.54 5.06
C LEU A 11 17.21 -25.90 4.52
N ILE A 12 16.44 -26.67 5.29
CA ILE A 12 14.98 -26.56 5.26
C ILE A 12 14.63 -25.25 5.96
N LEU A 13 14.96 -24.15 5.26
CA LEU A 13 14.24 -22.91 5.37
C LEU A 13 12.82 -23.25 4.91
N SER A 14 12.01 -23.73 5.86
CA SER A 14 10.57 -23.84 5.67
C SER A 14 10.09 -22.41 5.51
N SER A 15 10.08 -21.97 4.26
CA SER A 15 9.54 -20.70 3.83
C SER A 15 8.19 -20.53 4.48
N SER A 16 8.11 -19.68 5.49
CA SER A 16 6.86 -19.03 5.83
C SER A 16 6.43 -18.35 4.55
N VAL A 17 5.52 -18.99 3.81
CA VAL A 17 4.78 -18.35 2.74
C VAL A 17 4.06 -17.21 3.45
N VAL A 18 4.66 -16.03 3.46
CA VAL A 18 3.95 -14.79 3.77
C VAL A 18 2.87 -14.75 2.70
N LEU A 19 1.65 -15.10 3.08
CA LEU A 19 0.48 -14.92 2.23
C LEU A 19 0.43 -13.43 1.93
N ALA A 20 0.87 -13.06 0.73
CA ALA A 20 0.74 -11.69 0.25
C ALA A 20 -0.75 -11.37 0.25
N ASP A 21 -1.15 -10.31 0.93
CA ASP A 21 -2.52 -9.82 0.92
C ASP A 21 -2.79 -9.22 -0.48
N PRO A 22 -3.64 -9.87 -1.32
CA PRO A 22 -3.87 -9.40 -2.68
C PRO A 22 -4.47 -8.00 -2.72
N LYS A 23 -5.22 -7.59 -1.68
CA LYS A 23 -5.79 -6.24 -1.59
C LYS A 23 -4.71 -5.20 -1.30
N MET A 24 -3.72 -5.54 -0.47
CA MET A 24 -2.56 -4.67 -0.25
C MET A 24 -1.70 -4.52 -1.51
N GLU A 25 -1.47 -5.62 -2.23
CA GLU A 25 -0.70 -5.59 -3.48
C GLU A 25 -1.40 -4.74 -4.55
N LEU A 26 -2.71 -4.94 -4.74
CA LEU A 26 -3.51 -4.11 -5.63
C LEU A 26 -3.51 -2.65 -5.19
N GLY A 27 -3.72 -2.37 -3.91
CA GLY A 27 -3.72 -1.00 -3.40
C GLY A 27 -2.40 -0.28 -3.62
N LEU A 28 -1.27 -0.99 -3.48
CA LEU A 28 0.06 -0.48 -3.81
C LEU A 28 0.22 -0.23 -5.33
N GLU A 29 -0.28 -1.13 -6.17
CA GLU A 29 -0.26 -0.97 -7.63
C GLU A 29 -1.02 0.28 -8.07
N ILE A 30 -2.21 0.51 -7.51
CA ILE A 30 -3.00 1.70 -7.76
C ILE A 30 -2.26 2.94 -7.24
N TYR A 31 -1.74 2.89 -6.00
CA TYR A 31 -1.02 4.00 -5.38
C TYR A 31 0.17 4.46 -6.24
N ASN A 32 0.98 3.52 -6.74
CA ASN A 32 2.21 3.83 -7.46
C ASN A 32 2.02 4.07 -8.96
N ASN A 33 1.07 3.39 -9.61
CA ASN A 33 1.04 3.31 -11.08
C ASN A 33 -0.24 3.86 -11.71
N LYS A 34 -1.43 3.37 -11.33
CA LYS A 34 -2.67 3.84 -11.99
C LYS A 34 -3.06 5.24 -11.51
N ALA A 35 -3.11 5.42 -10.20
CA ALA A 35 -3.51 6.68 -9.58
C ALA A 35 -2.32 7.61 -9.27
N GLN A 36 -1.11 7.05 -9.16
CA GLN A 36 0.12 7.81 -8.85
C GLN A 36 -0.07 8.76 -7.67
N CYS A 37 -0.75 8.30 -6.61
CA CYS A 37 -1.13 9.08 -5.45
C CYS A 37 0.09 9.79 -4.82
N GLY A 38 1.24 9.12 -4.83
CA GLY A 38 2.50 9.62 -4.30
C GLY A 38 3.06 10.87 -4.98
N VAL A 39 2.62 11.19 -6.21
CA VAL A 39 3.01 12.45 -6.89
C VAL A 39 2.47 13.67 -6.13
N CYS A 40 1.29 13.53 -5.54
CA CYS A 40 0.64 14.63 -4.82
C CYS A 40 0.80 14.49 -3.30
N HIS A 41 0.88 13.27 -2.77
CA HIS A 41 0.81 12.99 -1.34
C HIS A 41 2.11 12.42 -0.77
N THR A 42 2.42 12.82 0.46
CA THR A 42 3.44 12.18 1.28
C THR A 42 2.87 10.90 1.92
N LEU A 43 3.58 9.78 1.75
CA LEU A 43 3.36 8.51 2.44
C LEU A 43 4.71 7.79 2.51
N GLN A 44 5.40 7.89 3.64
CA GLN A 44 6.81 7.50 3.74
C GLN A 44 7.06 6.01 3.47
N VAL A 45 6.14 5.13 3.87
CA VAL A 45 6.28 3.68 3.61
C VAL A 45 6.21 3.33 2.12
N SER A 46 5.57 4.17 1.32
CA SER A 46 5.55 4.06 -0.15
C SER A 46 6.67 4.86 -0.82
N GLY A 47 7.56 5.49 -0.03
CA GLY A 47 8.65 6.32 -0.52
C GLY A 47 8.20 7.61 -1.20
N SER A 48 6.97 8.08 -0.95
CA SER A 48 6.43 9.28 -1.59
C SER A 48 6.51 10.51 -0.69
N ASP A 49 6.80 11.65 -1.30
CA ASP A 49 7.04 12.94 -0.66
C ASP A 49 6.26 14.11 -1.30
N GLY A 50 5.19 13.81 -2.04
CA GLY A 50 4.33 14.82 -2.64
C GLY A 50 3.76 15.81 -1.61
N GLN A 51 3.69 17.09 -1.99
CA GLN A 51 3.28 18.22 -1.13
C GLN A 51 2.08 19.01 -1.68
N ILE A 52 1.42 18.51 -2.73
CA ILE A 52 0.23 19.16 -3.31
C ILE A 52 -1.00 18.82 -2.46
N GLY A 53 -1.14 17.53 -2.13
CA GLY A 53 -2.15 17.03 -1.21
C GLY A 53 -1.62 16.99 0.23
N PRO A 54 -2.50 16.72 1.21
CA PRO A 54 -2.08 16.52 2.60
C PRO A 54 -1.10 15.35 2.73
N ASN A 55 -0.21 15.47 3.72
CA ASN A 55 0.63 14.38 4.18
C ASN A 55 -0.24 13.28 4.81
N LEU A 56 -0.24 12.08 4.23
CA LEU A 56 -1.10 10.97 4.65
C LEU A 56 -0.64 10.34 5.96
N ASP A 57 0.68 10.30 6.22
CA ASP A 57 1.24 9.83 7.50
C ASP A 57 0.72 10.66 8.69
N GLN A 58 0.46 11.96 8.47
CA GLN A 58 -0.08 12.86 9.47
C GLN A 58 -1.61 12.88 9.49
N LEU A 59 -2.24 12.87 8.31
CA LEU A 59 -3.70 12.99 8.19
C LEU A 59 -4.42 11.77 8.76
N LYS A 60 -3.85 10.56 8.58
CA LYS A 60 -4.41 9.29 9.05
C LYS A 60 -5.91 9.13 8.77
N PRO A 61 -6.35 9.29 7.50
CA PRO A 61 -7.76 9.26 7.16
C PRO A 61 -8.35 7.85 7.37
N THR A 62 -9.65 7.79 7.67
CA THR A 62 -10.42 6.53 7.75
C THR A 62 -10.74 5.99 6.35
N ILE A 63 -10.99 4.67 6.22
CA ILE A 63 -11.36 4.05 4.93
C ILE A 63 -12.53 4.79 4.24
N PRO A 64 -13.66 5.11 4.90
CA PRO A 64 -14.75 5.82 4.24
C PRO A 64 -14.36 7.21 3.73
N GLN A 65 -13.47 7.92 4.44
CA GLN A 65 -12.96 9.22 3.99
C GLN A 65 -12.08 9.07 2.75
N ILE A 66 -11.22 8.04 2.70
CA ILE A 66 -10.36 7.80 1.54
C ILE A 66 -11.21 7.41 0.33
N ILE A 67 -12.16 6.49 0.48
CA ILE A 67 -13.08 6.10 -0.60
C ILE A 67 -13.81 7.34 -1.12
N ALA A 68 -14.42 8.14 -0.25
CA ALA A 68 -15.16 9.33 -0.67
C ALA A 68 -14.27 10.33 -1.42
N ALA A 69 -13.03 10.57 -0.96
CA ALA A 69 -12.10 11.49 -1.62
C ALA A 69 -11.59 10.96 -2.96
N VAL A 70 -11.26 9.67 -3.06
CA VAL A 70 -10.79 9.06 -4.31
C VAL A 70 -11.92 8.98 -5.33
N THR A 71 -13.12 8.56 -4.93
CA THR A 71 -14.29 8.48 -5.82
C THR A 71 -14.66 9.85 -6.37
N ASN A 72 -14.85 10.84 -5.49
CA ASN A 72 -15.47 12.12 -5.87
C ASN A 72 -14.45 13.23 -6.19
N GLY A 73 -13.17 13.03 -5.86
CA GLY A 73 -12.20 14.11 -5.82
C GLY A 73 -12.45 15.09 -4.68
N ILE A 74 -11.50 15.98 -4.45
CA ILE A 74 -11.63 17.08 -3.47
C ILE A 74 -10.64 18.21 -3.79
N GLY A 75 -11.15 19.43 -3.94
CA GLY A 75 -10.32 20.59 -4.29
C GLY A 75 -9.61 20.39 -5.64
N VAL A 76 -8.29 20.34 -5.62
CA VAL A 76 -7.45 20.10 -6.82
C VAL A 76 -7.28 18.62 -7.15
N MET A 77 -7.64 17.71 -6.24
CA MET A 77 -7.61 16.26 -6.49
C MET A 77 -8.78 15.88 -7.38
N GLN A 78 -8.51 15.37 -8.57
CA GLN A 78 -9.52 14.85 -9.49
C GLN A 78 -10.30 13.66 -8.90
N ALA A 79 -11.53 13.49 -9.38
CA ALA A 79 -12.31 12.27 -9.16
C ALA A 79 -11.70 11.09 -9.95
N TRP A 80 -11.70 9.91 -9.34
CA TRP A 80 -11.24 8.67 -9.98
C TRP A 80 -12.39 7.73 -10.36
N GLU A 81 -13.64 8.06 -10.03
CA GLU A 81 -14.81 7.32 -10.53
C GLU A 81 -14.80 7.28 -12.06
N GLY A 82 -15.05 6.09 -12.62
CA GLY A 82 -15.02 5.86 -14.07
C GLY A 82 -13.61 5.72 -14.66
N ILE A 83 -12.55 5.98 -13.89
CA ILE A 83 -11.16 5.69 -14.24
C ILE A 83 -10.68 4.43 -13.50
N LEU A 84 -10.96 4.35 -12.21
CA LEU A 84 -10.73 3.18 -11.37
C LEU A 84 -12.03 2.40 -11.16
N SER A 85 -11.93 1.08 -11.03
CA SER A 85 -13.04 0.25 -10.57
C SER A 85 -13.30 0.49 -9.08
N TYR A 86 -14.48 0.08 -8.60
CA TYR A 86 -14.81 0.17 -7.18
C TYR A 86 -13.84 -0.64 -6.33
N GLU A 87 -13.45 -1.83 -6.80
CA GLU A 87 -12.48 -2.71 -6.14
C GLU A 87 -11.09 -2.06 -6.05
N GLU A 88 -10.66 -1.33 -7.10
CA GLU A 88 -9.39 -0.60 -7.10
C GLU A 88 -9.40 0.58 -6.11
N ILE A 89 -10.52 1.32 -6.05
CA ILE A 89 -10.72 2.40 -5.08
C ILE A 89 -10.69 1.84 -3.65
N GLU A 90 -11.38 0.73 -3.40
CA GLU A 90 -11.32 0.08 -2.10
C GLU A 90 -9.92 -0.42 -1.75
N ALA A 91 -9.18 -0.95 -2.72
CA ALA A 91 -7.83 -1.46 -2.51
C ALA A 91 -6.86 -0.35 -2.13
N VAL A 92 -6.86 0.79 -2.85
CA VAL A 92 -6.00 1.91 -2.49
C VAL A 92 -6.42 2.54 -1.15
N ALA A 93 -7.71 2.57 -0.84
CA ALA A 93 -8.20 3.03 0.46
C ALA A 93 -7.71 2.14 1.60
N TYR A 94 -7.79 0.82 1.42
CA TYR A 94 -7.25 -0.14 2.37
C TYR A 94 -5.74 0.03 2.54
N TYR A 95 -5.00 0.10 1.44
CA TYR A 95 -3.55 0.28 1.48
C TYR A 95 -3.13 1.56 2.22
N VAL A 96 -3.75 2.71 1.94
CA VAL A 96 -3.43 3.97 2.62
C VAL A 96 -3.81 3.92 4.10
N PHE A 97 -4.97 3.36 4.45
CA PHE A 97 -5.41 3.23 5.83
C PHE A 97 -4.44 2.39 6.66
N GLU A 98 -4.13 1.18 6.20
CA GLU A 98 -3.22 0.24 6.88
C GLU A 98 -1.81 0.82 7.03
N ASN A 99 -1.39 1.71 6.15
CA ASN A 99 -0.05 2.31 6.20
C ASN A 99 0.02 3.62 7.00
N THR A 100 -1.11 4.14 7.49
CA THR A 100 -1.17 5.40 8.25
C THR A 100 -1.73 5.22 9.66
N ASN A 101 -2.49 4.15 9.92
CA ASN A 101 -3.26 3.94 11.15
C ASN A 101 -2.84 2.72 12.01
N LYS A 102 -1.59 2.24 11.91
CA LYS A 102 -1.07 1.21 12.82
C LYS A 102 -0.79 1.74 14.23
#